data_AF-E9HI25-F1
#
_entry.id   AF-E9HI25-F1
#
_cell.length_a   1.000
_cell.length_b   1.000
_cell.length_c   1.000
_cell.angle_alpha   90.00
_cell.angle_beta   90.00
_cell.angle_gamma   90.00
#
_symmetry.space_group_name_H-M   'P 1'
#
loop_
_entity.id
_entity.type
_entity.pdbx_description
1 polymer ?
#
loop_
_entity_poly.entity_id
_entity_poly.type
_entity_poly.pdbx_seq_one_letter_code
_entity_poly.pdbx_strand_id
1 'polypeptide(L)'
;LLEANYPEDLRKTIIINAPKLFTLVFAMVIPFLNPVTLEKISVLGFDRKEWSAALLMEMDANQLPVHYGGTMKESDPKWNHNYNFKIGEEVPQSYYLVKVKPTPKDYMISLDVPKRKKIKFEHEITQVNSILRWEFMTEDCDIGFSVYYMEYNGKRVDLMNERMQSHLVMEEGQIV
;
A
#
# COMPACT_ATOMS: atom_id res chain seq x y z
N LEU A 1 0.51 -15.60 13.97
CA LEU A 1 -0.73 -15.77 14.77
C LEU A 1 -1.60 -16.89 14.19
N LEU A 2 -1.97 -16.84 12.90
CA LEU A 2 -2.83 -17.87 12.28
C LEU A 2 -2.18 -19.26 12.29
N GLU A 3 -1.03 -19.43 11.63
CA GLU A 3 -0.26 -20.70 11.58
C GLU A 3 0.07 -21.28 12.96
N ALA A 4 0.33 -20.41 13.95
CA ALA A 4 0.72 -20.83 15.28
C ALA A 4 -0.45 -21.31 16.16
N ASN A 5 -1.70 -20.93 15.83
CA ASN A 5 -2.88 -21.24 16.65
C ASN A 5 -3.96 -22.05 15.92
N TYR A 6 -3.95 -22.09 14.58
CA TYR A 6 -4.93 -22.75 13.72
C TYR A 6 -4.24 -23.52 12.58
N PRO A 7 -3.36 -24.49 12.90
CA PRO A 7 -2.70 -25.28 11.86
C PRO A 7 -3.72 -26.10 11.07
N GLU A 8 -3.57 -26.16 9.74
CA GLU A 8 -4.41 -26.94 8.81
C GLU A 8 -5.87 -26.51 8.61
N ASP A 9 -6.35 -25.44 9.26
CA ASP A 9 -7.73 -24.96 9.07
C ASP A 9 -7.97 -24.34 7.67
N LEU A 10 -6.90 -23.94 6.99
CA LEU A 10 -6.98 -23.40 5.64
C LEU A 10 -7.15 -24.52 4.61
N ARG A 11 -8.24 -24.50 3.83
CA ARG A 11 -8.44 -25.39 2.67
C ARG A 11 -7.75 -24.87 1.39
N LYS A 12 -8.04 -23.63 1.00
CA LYS A 12 -7.55 -23.01 -0.25
C LYS A 12 -7.55 -21.49 -0.10
N THR A 13 -6.56 -20.82 -0.68
CA THR A 13 -6.54 -19.36 -0.88
C THR A 13 -6.42 -19.06 -2.35
N ILE A 14 -7.31 -18.22 -2.89
CA ILE A 14 -7.25 -17.77 -4.29
C ILE A 14 -7.10 -16.26 -4.28
N ILE A 15 -5.97 -15.79 -4.78
CA ILE A 15 -5.65 -14.37 -4.92
C ILE A 15 -5.95 -13.99 -6.36
N ILE A 16 -6.97 -13.16 -6.55
CA ILE A 16 -7.43 -12.72 -7.87
C ILE A 16 -6.99 -11.29 -8.14
N ASN A 17 -6.97 -10.87 -9.41
CA ASN A 17 -6.64 -9.50 -9.80
C ASN A 17 -5.24 -9.06 -9.33
N ALA A 18 -4.28 -9.98 -9.28
CA ALA A 18 -2.96 -9.73 -8.73
C ALA A 18 -2.09 -8.91 -9.71
N PRO A 19 -1.67 -7.68 -9.37
CA PRO A 19 -0.72 -6.91 -10.18
C PRO A 19 0.68 -7.54 -10.15
N LYS A 20 1.55 -7.19 -11.10
CA LYS A 20 2.96 -7.65 -11.11
C LYS A 20 3.71 -7.32 -9.81
N LEU A 21 3.37 -6.20 -9.18
CA LEU A 21 3.94 -5.78 -7.89
C LEU A 21 3.58 -6.76 -6.75
N PHE A 22 2.48 -7.50 -6.87
CA PHE A 22 2.06 -8.48 -5.86
C PHE A 22 3.14 -9.54 -5.62
N THR A 23 3.84 -10.00 -6.66
CA THR A 23 4.91 -11.00 -6.51
C THR A 23 6.03 -10.54 -5.58
N LEU A 24 6.39 -9.25 -5.63
CA LEU A 24 7.39 -8.67 -4.73
C LEU A 24 6.89 -8.64 -3.29
N VAL A 25 5.64 -8.23 -3.09
CA VAL A 25 5.02 -8.20 -1.76
C VAL A 25 4.87 -9.60 -1.18
N PHE A 26 4.42 -10.55 -2.01
CA PHE A 26 4.21 -11.94 -1.59
C PHE A 26 5.52 -12.64 -1.21
N ALA A 27 6.64 -12.31 -1.88
CA ALA A 27 7.96 -12.81 -1.51
C ALA A 27 8.36 -12.44 -0.06
N MET A 28 7.88 -11.31 0.47
CA MET A 28 8.08 -10.93 1.87
C MET A 28 7.19 -11.72 2.84
N VAL A 29 6.08 -12.29 2.37
CA VAL A 29 5.13 -13.05 3.20
C VAL A 29 5.50 -14.53 3.28
N ILE A 30 6.11 -15.10 2.22
CA ILE A 30 6.50 -16.52 2.13
C ILE A 30 7.22 -17.04 3.40
N PRO A 31 8.20 -16.32 4.02
CA PRO A 31 8.90 -16.81 5.20
C PRO A 31 8.01 -17.06 6.43
N PHE A 32 6.79 -16.51 6.44
CA PHE A 32 5.83 -16.66 7.53
C PHE A 32 4.80 -17.77 7.29
N LEU A 33 4.84 -18.44 6.14
CA LEU A 33 3.88 -19.45 5.73
C LEU A 33 4.50 -20.85 5.79
N ASN A 34 3.75 -21.81 6.30
CA ASN A 34 4.13 -23.23 6.25
C ASN A 34 4.08 -23.71 4.77
N PRO A 35 5.00 -24.58 4.33
CA PRO A 35 4.92 -25.25 3.03
C PRO A 35 3.53 -25.76 2.65
N VAL A 36 2.80 -26.37 3.59
CA VAL A 36 1.44 -26.90 3.33
C VAL A 36 0.44 -25.77 3.01
N THR A 37 0.57 -24.62 3.67
CA THR A 37 -0.23 -23.43 3.38
C THR A 37 0.14 -22.82 2.03
N LEU A 38 1.43 -22.80 1.68
CA LEU A 38 1.91 -22.28 0.40
C LEU A 38 1.33 -23.07 -0.78
N GLU A 39 1.26 -24.41 -0.69
CA GLU A 39 0.66 -25.27 -1.73
C GLU A 39 -0.84 -25.00 -1.95
N LYS A 40 -1.52 -24.46 -0.92
CA LYS A 40 -2.95 -24.13 -0.97
C LYS A 40 -3.23 -22.75 -1.59
N ILE A 41 -2.20 -21.96 -1.89
CA ILE A 41 -2.34 -20.61 -2.46
C ILE A 41 -2.27 -20.67 -3.99
N SER A 42 -3.23 -20.05 -4.67
CA SER A 42 -3.22 -19.79 -6.11
C SER A 42 -3.26 -18.29 -6.37
N VAL A 43 -2.39 -17.80 -7.25
CA VAL A 43 -2.28 -16.38 -7.61
C VAL A 43 -2.65 -16.22 -9.07
N LEU A 44 -3.70 -15.45 -9.34
CA LEU A 44 -4.29 -15.22 -10.65
C LEU A 44 -4.22 -13.73 -11.00
N GLY A 45 -3.92 -13.44 -12.27
CA GLY A 45 -3.72 -12.09 -12.76
C GLY A 45 -5.03 -11.31 -12.95
N PHE A 46 -4.99 -10.35 -13.88
CA PHE A 46 -6.12 -9.46 -14.18
C PHE A 46 -7.23 -10.10 -15.04
N ASP A 47 -6.98 -11.27 -15.65
CA ASP A 47 -7.98 -11.87 -16.54
C ASP A 47 -9.17 -12.39 -15.75
N ARG A 48 -10.28 -11.65 -15.87
CA ARG A 48 -11.55 -12.01 -15.24
C ARG A 48 -12.07 -13.38 -15.60
N LYS A 49 -11.89 -13.83 -16.84
CA LYS A 49 -12.38 -15.15 -17.25
C LYS A 49 -11.59 -16.26 -16.56
N GLU A 50 -10.28 -16.08 -16.45
CA GLU A 50 -9.40 -17.02 -15.77
C GLU A 50 -9.75 -17.12 -14.28
N TRP A 51 -9.75 -15.99 -13.57
CA TRP A 51 -9.95 -16.05 -12.12
C TRP A 51 -11.39 -16.39 -11.73
N SER A 52 -12.40 -15.98 -12.50
CA SER A 52 -13.79 -16.38 -12.21
C SER A 52 -14.01 -17.87 -12.45
N ALA A 53 -13.41 -18.45 -13.50
CA ALA A 53 -13.46 -19.88 -13.73
C ALA A 53 -12.78 -20.66 -12.58
N ALA A 54 -11.63 -20.20 -12.09
CA ALA A 54 -10.96 -20.83 -10.95
C ALA A 54 -11.81 -20.80 -9.67
N LEU A 55 -12.53 -19.70 -9.40
CA LEU A 55 -13.45 -19.62 -8.26
C LEU A 55 -14.63 -20.59 -8.43
N LEU A 56 -15.19 -20.70 -9.64
CA LEU A 56 -16.31 -21.61 -9.93
C LEU A 56 -15.93 -23.10 -9.90
N MET A 57 -14.63 -23.44 -9.96
CA MET A 57 -14.15 -24.80 -9.71
C MET A 57 -14.22 -25.17 -8.21
N GLU A 58 -14.10 -24.19 -7.32
CA GLU A 58 -14.12 -24.41 -5.88
C GLU A 58 -15.49 -24.17 -5.23
N MET A 59 -16.34 -23.37 -5.88
CA MET A 59 -17.61 -22.89 -5.33
C MET A 59 -18.72 -22.93 -6.38
N ASP A 60 -19.92 -23.35 -5.95
CA ASP A 60 -21.10 -23.29 -6.80
C ASP A 60 -21.45 -21.84 -7.18
N ALA A 61 -21.87 -21.63 -8.43
CA ALA A 61 -22.19 -20.30 -8.94
C ALA A 61 -23.24 -19.57 -8.07
N ASN A 62 -24.21 -20.29 -7.52
CA ASN A 62 -25.27 -19.72 -6.68
C ASN A 62 -24.82 -19.37 -5.24
N GLN A 63 -23.59 -19.72 -4.85
CA GLN A 63 -22.96 -19.35 -3.58
C GLN A 63 -21.92 -18.24 -3.76
N LEU A 64 -21.58 -17.90 -5.00
CA LEU A 64 -20.57 -16.90 -5.33
C LEU A 64 -21.24 -15.59 -5.78
N PRO A 65 -20.86 -14.42 -5.22
CA PRO A 65 -21.39 -13.14 -5.68
C PRO A 65 -21.17 -12.90 -7.17
N VAL A 66 -22.11 -12.21 -7.83
CA VAL A 66 -22.01 -11.83 -9.25
C VAL A 66 -20.72 -11.04 -9.56
N HIS A 67 -20.27 -10.20 -8.61
CA HIS A 67 -19.02 -9.46 -8.75
C HIS A 67 -17.81 -10.38 -8.98
N TYR A 68 -17.81 -11.57 -8.37
CA TYR A 68 -16.76 -12.58 -8.49
C TYR A 68 -17.05 -13.65 -9.56
N GLY A 69 -18.06 -13.46 -10.42
CA GLY A 69 -18.37 -14.35 -11.54
C GLY A 69 -19.42 -15.44 -11.24
N GLY A 70 -20.05 -15.42 -10.06
CA GLY A 70 -21.18 -16.28 -9.75
C GLY A 70 -22.54 -15.67 -10.14
N THR A 71 -23.60 -16.17 -9.52
CA THR A 71 -24.99 -15.77 -9.77
C THR A 71 -25.69 -15.24 -8.52
N MET A 72 -25.04 -15.28 -7.35
CA MET A 72 -25.62 -14.80 -6.09
C MET A 72 -25.73 -13.28 -6.08
N LYS A 73 -26.95 -12.78 -5.88
CA LYS A 73 -27.32 -11.38 -5.78
C LYS A 73 -27.54 -10.99 -4.32
N GLU A 74 -27.41 -9.70 -4.02
CA GLU A 74 -27.66 -9.15 -2.68
C GLU A 74 -29.10 -9.35 -2.19
N SER A 75 -30.05 -9.53 -3.12
CA SER A 75 -31.45 -9.82 -2.81
C SER A 75 -31.73 -11.29 -2.47
N ASP A 76 -30.75 -12.19 -2.65
CA ASP A 76 -30.99 -13.62 -2.44
C ASP A 76 -31.08 -13.97 -0.94
N PRO A 77 -31.98 -14.89 -0.51
CA PRO A 77 -32.10 -15.28 0.89
C PRO A 77 -30.83 -15.89 1.51
N LYS A 78 -29.91 -16.38 0.66
CA LYS A 78 -28.61 -16.94 1.05
C LYS A 78 -27.52 -15.87 1.16
N TRP A 79 -27.80 -14.63 0.74
CA TRP A 79 -26.87 -13.53 0.88
C TRP A 79 -26.65 -13.25 2.37
N ASN A 80 -25.44 -13.49 2.84
CA ASN A 80 -25.08 -13.14 4.20
C ASN A 80 -24.67 -11.68 4.25
N HIS A 81 -25.55 -10.82 4.77
CA HIS A 81 -25.30 -9.38 4.96
C HIS A 81 -24.12 -9.06 5.89
N ASN A 82 -23.60 -10.04 6.64
CA ASN A 82 -22.37 -9.88 7.42
C ASN A 82 -21.11 -9.93 6.54
N TYR A 83 -21.18 -10.51 5.34
CA TYR A 83 -20.13 -10.40 4.32
C TYR A 83 -20.30 -9.16 3.46
N ASN A 84 -20.70 -8.03 4.08
CA ASN A 84 -20.58 -6.74 3.43
C ASN A 84 -19.08 -6.49 3.20
N PHE A 85 -18.60 -6.86 2.02
CA PHE A 85 -17.27 -6.52 1.52
C PHE A 85 -17.22 -5.00 1.38
N LYS A 86 -17.00 -4.30 2.49
CA LYS A 86 -16.70 -2.88 2.46
C LYS A 86 -15.33 -2.75 1.82
N ILE A 87 -15.31 -2.27 0.59
CA ILE A 87 -14.08 -1.71 0.01
C ILE A 87 -13.64 -0.64 1.00
N GLY A 88 -12.40 -0.73 1.49
CA GLY A 88 -11.88 0.22 2.46
C GLY A 88 -12.02 1.63 1.91
N GLU A 89 -12.67 2.51 2.66
CA GLU A 89 -12.76 3.94 2.36
C GLU A 89 -11.69 4.71 3.13
N GLU A 90 -11.42 5.95 2.75
CA GLU A 90 -10.58 6.83 3.55
C GLU A 90 -11.16 6.92 4.97
N VAL A 91 -10.33 6.63 5.97
CA VAL A 91 -10.73 6.71 7.37
C VAL A 91 -11.04 8.18 7.69
N PRO A 92 -12.26 8.52 8.12
CA PRO A 92 -12.58 9.92 8.43
C PRO A 92 -11.66 10.46 9.52
N GLN A 93 -11.17 11.69 9.35
CA GLN A 93 -10.22 12.32 10.29
C GLN A 93 -10.71 12.37 11.73
N SER A 94 -12.03 12.36 11.97
CA SER A 94 -12.63 12.30 13.31
C SER A 94 -12.29 11.03 14.07
N TYR A 95 -11.93 9.93 13.40
CA TYR A 95 -11.50 8.68 14.03
C TYR A 95 -10.01 8.66 14.36
N TYR A 96 -9.24 9.69 14.00
CA TYR A 96 -7.81 9.71 14.27
C TYR A 96 -7.61 9.94 15.76
N LEU A 97 -7.06 8.93 16.44
CA LEU A 97 -6.75 8.98 17.86
C LEU A 97 -5.49 9.84 18.05
N VAL A 98 -5.71 11.17 18.13
CA VAL A 98 -4.71 12.20 18.45
C VAL A 98 -3.68 12.44 17.32
N LYS A 99 -3.49 13.71 16.93
CA LYS A 99 -2.30 14.15 16.19
C LYS A 99 -1.11 14.01 17.13
N VAL A 100 -0.52 12.82 17.19
CA VAL A 100 0.73 12.61 17.91
C VAL A 100 1.73 13.55 17.27
N LYS A 101 2.28 14.49 18.05
CA LYS A 101 3.37 15.34 17.56
C LYS A 101 4.44 14.41 17.00
N PRO A 102 4.99 14.68 15.81
CA PRO A 102 6.03 13.85 15.25
C PRO A 102 7.18 13.77 16.26
N THR A 103 7.58 12.56 16.60
CA THR A 103 8.76 12.29 17.42
C THR A 103 9.88 11.84 16.50
N PRO A 104 11.12 12.37 16.64
CA PRO A 104 12.26 11.89 15.88
C PRO A 104 12.42 10.37 16.04
N LYS A 105 12.59 9.67 14.93
CA LYS A 105 12.90 8.23 14.93
C LYS A 105 14.42 8.04 15.00
N ASP A 106 14.89 6.91 15.53
CA ASP A 106 16.32 6.66 15.81
C ASP A 106 17.24 6.75 14.57
N TYR A 107 16.69 6.57 13.37
CA TYR A 107 17.44 6.63 12.11
C TYR A 107 17.45 8.02 11.46
N MET A 108 16.72 8.99 12.03
CA MET A 108 16.64 10.34 11.47
C MET A 108 17.89 11.15 11.83
N ILE A 109 18.26 12.05 10.92
CA ILE A 109 19.31 13.05 11.14
C ILE A 109 18.69 14.42 11.40
N SER A 110 19.22 15.15 12.37
CA SER A 110 18.82 16.54 12.65
C SER A 110 19.67 17.51 11.86
N LEU A 111 19.04 18.52 11.27
CA LEU A 111 19.70 19.55 10.47
C LEU A 111 19.15 20.93 10.81
N ASP A 112 20.05 21.89 10.98
CA ASP A 112 19.69 23.29 11.19
C ASP A 112 19.50 24.00 9.86
N VAL A 113 18.30 24.52 9.62
CA VAL A 113 17.98 25.34 8.44
C VAL A 113 17.90 26.81 8.85
N PRO A 114 18.91 27.65 8.54
CA PRO A 114 18.85 29.07 8.87
C PRO A 114 17.68 29.76 8.17
N LYS A 115 17.15 30.82 8.79
CA LYS A 115 16.03 31.60 8.24
C LYS A 115 16.30 32.03 6.80
N ARG A 116 15.36 31.73 5.90
CA ARG A 116 15.41 32.02 4.43
C ARG A 116 16.55 31.31 3.68
N LYS A 117 17.23 30.33 4.28
CA LYS A 117 18.16 29.45 3.58
C LYS A 117 17.46 28.14 3.18
N LYS A 118 18.14 27.36 2.34
CA LYS A 118 17.67 26.06 1.84
C LYS A 118 18.81 25.07 1.97
N ILE A 119 18.50 23.86 2.41
CA ILE A 119 19.38 22.69 2.30
C ILE A 119 18.94 21.92 1.06
N LYS A 120 19.90 21.39 0.30
CA LYS A 120 19.64 20.60 -0.91
C LYS A 120 20.31 19.25 -0.78
N PHE A 121 19.58 18.22 -1.19
CA PHE A 121 20.11 16.87 -1.35
C PHE A 121 20.11 16.57 -2.84
N GLU A 122 21.27 16.18 -3.37
CA GLU A 122 21.45 15.86 -4.78
C GLU A 122 21.79 14.38 -4.90
N HIS A 123 21.05 13.68 -5.75
CA HIS A 123 21.20 12.24 -5.98
C HIS A 123 21.24 11.96 -7.48
N GLU A 124 22.25 11.21 -7.91
CA GLU A 124 22.34 10.72 -9.28
C GLU A 124 21.53 9.43 -9.44
N ILE A 125 20.56 9.42 -10.35
CA ILE A 125 19.72 8.25 -10.62
C ILE A 125 20.40 7.41 -11.70
N THR A 126 21.02 6.30 -11.29
CA THR A 126 21.72 5.38 -12.20
C THR A 126 20.83 4.25 -12.74
N GLN A 127 19.74 3.94 -12.04
CA GLN A 127 18.81 2.85 -12.39
C GLN A 127 17.40 3.40 -12.67
N VAL A 128 16.83 3.01 -13.81
CA VAL A 128 15.43 3.34 -14.17
C VAL A 128 14.48 2.68 -13.17
N ASN A 129 13.41 3.38 -12.80
CA ASN A 129 12.44 2.99 -11.76
C ASN A 129 13.01 2.97 -10.33
N SER A 130 14.07 3.73 -10.07
CA SER A 130 14.51 3.98 -8.69
C SER A 130 13.46 4.79 -7.94
N ILE A 131 13.24 4.48 -6.67
CA ILE A 131 12.27 5.19 -5.84
C ILE A 131 13.02 6.18 -4.95
N LEU A 132 12.73 7.47 -5.07
CA LEU A 132 13.14 8.46 -4.09
C LEU A 132 12.09 8.51 -2.99
N ARG A 133 12.49 8.24 -1.75
CA ARG A 133 11.63 8.36 -0.56
C ARG A 133 12.18 9.39 0.40
N TRP A 134 11.28 10.11 1.05
CA TRP A 134 11.65 11.06 2.09
C TRP A 134 10.71 10.93 3.28
N GLU A 135 11.26 11.32 4.42
CA GLU A 135 10.56 11.39 5.69
C GLU A 135 11.21 12.48 6.52
N PHE A 136 10.43 13.45 7.00
CA PHE A 136 10.97 14.52 7.83
C PHE A 136 9.93 15.12 8.77
N MET A 137 10.43 15.80 9.78
CA MET A 137 9.65 16.62 10.69
C MET A 137 10.43 17.91 11.01
N THR A 138 9.71 18.93 11.47
CA THR A 138 10.32 20.15 12.04
C THR A 138 9.95 20.25 13.51
N GLU A 139 10.89 20.68 14.36
CA GLU A 139 10.59 20.87 15.79
C GLU A 139 9.48 21.91 15.97
N ASP A 140 9.58 23.01 15.22
CA ASP A 140 8.63 24.10 15.19
C ASP A 140 8.51 24.68 13.77
N CYS A 141 7.42 25.41 13.53
CA CYS A 141 7.12 26.11 12.29
C CYS A 141 6.91 25.20 11.06
N ASP A 142 6.38 25.82 10.00
CA ASP A 142 6.29 25.18 8.69
C ASP A 142 7.64 25.26 7.93
N ILE A 143 7.77 24.44 6.90
CA ILE A 143 8.94 24.44 6.01
C ILE A 143 8.50 24.37 4.56
N GLY A 144 9.24 25.04 3.69
CA GLY A 144 9.08 24.88 2.24
C GLY A 144 9.84 23.64 1.78
N PHE A 145 9.14 22.68 1.18
CA PHE A 145 9.71 21.45 0.65
C PHE A 145 9.51 21.38 -0.86
N SER A 146 10.56 21.03 -1.59
CA SER A 146 10.50 20.93 -3.05
C SER A 146 11.33 19.78 -3.58
N VAL A 147 10.76 19.05 -4.55
CA VAL A 147 11.44 17.98 -5.28
C VAL A 147 11.40 18.33 -6.76
N TYR A 148 12.56 18.28 -7.41
CA TYR A 148 12.71 18.57 -8.83
C TYR A 148 13.85 17.76 -9.42
N TYR A 149 13.80 17.53 -10.74
CA TYR A 149 14.93 16.98 -11.48
C TYR A 149 15.37 17.96 -12.58
N MET A 150 16.59 17.75 -13.05
CA MET A 150 17.16 18.49 -14.17
C MET A 150 17.22 17.57 -15.38
N GLU A 151 16.59 17.98 -16.49
CA GLU A 151 16.72 17.29 -17.76
C GLU A 151 18.13 17.49 -18.36
N TYR A 152 18.53 16.62 -19.29
CA TYR A 152 19.82 16.73 -20.01
C TYR A 152 20.02 18.07 -20.73
N ASN A 153 18.92 18.73 -21.12
CA ASN A 153 18.93 20.06 -21.74
C ASN A 153 19.11 21.21 -20.73
N GLY A 154 19.27 20.92 -19.44
CA GLY A 154 19.39 21.89 -18.35
C GLY A 154 18.07 22.47 -17.86
N LYS A 155 16.92 21.99 -18.35
CA LYS A 155 15.60 22.43 -17.91
C LYS A 155 15.26 21.79 -16.55
N ARG A 156 14.83 22.61 -15.61
CA ARG A 156 14.27 22.16 -14.33
C ARG A 156 12.82 21.73 -14.49
N VAL A 157 12.49 20.56 -13.97
CA VAL A 157 11.11 20.07 -13.86
C VAL A 157 10.77 19.89 -12.38
N ASP A 158 9.88 20.73 -11.88
CA ASP A 158 9.38 20.65 -10.51
C ASP A 158 8.32 19.55 -10.40
N LEU A 159 8.56 18.59 -9.51
CA LEU A 159 7.62 17.51 -9.20
C LEU A 159 6.72 17.90 -8.02
N MET A 160 7.30 18.62 -7.06
CA MET A 160 6.60 19.09 -5.86
C MET A 160 7.20 20.41 -5.37
N ASN A 161 6.35 21.32 -4.90
CA ASN A 161 6.77 22.54 -4.23
C ASN A 161 5.65 23.04 -3.32
N GLU A 162 5.72 22.70 -2.04
CA GLU A 162 4.66 22.97 -1.08
C GLU A 162 5.21 23.47 0.25
N ARG A 163 4.36 24.16 1.02
CA ARG A 163 4.65 24.60 2.37
C ARG A 163 3.96 23.65 3.36
N MET A 164 4.75 22.92 4.12
CA MET A 164 4.29 21.79 4.93
C MET A 164 4.33 22.12 6.42
N GLN A 165 3.31 21.68 7.15
CA GLN A 165 3.20 21.84 8.61
C GLN A 165 3.80 20.62 9.32
N SER A 166 5.05 20.30 9.00
CA SER A 166 5.78 19.11 9.46
C SER A 166 6.08 19.06 10.97
N HIS A 167 5.68 20.09 11.72
CA HIS A 167 5.71 20.14 13.19
C HIS A 167 4.42 19.58 13.82
N LEU A 168 3.35 19.42 13.03
CA LEU A 168 2.08 18.85 13.49
C LEU A 168 1.97 17.36 13.18
N VAL A 169 2.55 16.92 12.06
CA VAL A 169 2.51 15.55 11.55
C VAL A 169 3.84 15.28 10.84
N MET A 170 4.33 14.03 10.92
CA MET A 170 5.50 13.59 10.17
C MET A 170 5.16 13.56 8.68
N GLU A 171 5.96 14.24 7.85
CA GLU A 171 5.73 14.27 6.41
C GLU A 171 6.50 13.11 5.77
N GLU A 172 5.78 12.29 5.00
CA GLU A 172 6.33 11.12 4.31
C GLU A 172 5.92 11.16 2.83
N GLY A 173 6.80 10.74 1.93
CA GLY A 173 6.45 10.71 0.51
C GLY A 173 7.42 9.92 -0.35
N GLN A 174 6.99 9.62 -1.57
CA GLN A 174 7.82 8.93 -2.55
C GLN A 174 7.49 9.32 -3.99
N ILE A 175 8.49 9.24 -4.86
CA ILE A 175 8.36 9.31 -6.32
C ILE A 175 9.15 8.18 -6.98
N VAL A 176 8.73 7.78 -8.17
CA VAL A 176 9.36 6.75 -9.02
C VAL A 176 9.92 7.39 -10.28
#